data_AF-A0A2E9GY08-F1
#
_entry.id   AF-A0A2E9GY08-F1
#
_cell.length_a   1.000
_cell.length_b   1.000
_cell.length_c   1.000
_cell.angle_alpha   90.00
_cell.angle_beta   90.00
_cell.angle_gamma   90.00
#
_symmetry.space_group_name_H-M   'P 1'
#
loop_
_entity.id
_entity.type
_entity.pdbx_description
1 polymer ?
#
loop_
_entity_poly.entity_id
_entity_poly.type
_entity_poly.pdbx_seq_one_letter_code
_entity_poly.pdbx_strand_id
1 'polypeptide(L)'
;MNSHDVTVNGSPLHPCTDVINHSPTGFAWGYAGSGPAQLALAIMCNEFGTDLQKHPAPYQEFKRDVVSSLERESFQLTSQDVINWLAQYRSI
;
A
#
# COMPACT_ATOMS: atom_id res chain seq x y z
N MET A 1 -10.07 5.39 16.86
CA MET A 1 -9.12 5.31 15.74
C MET A 1 -8.57 3.91 15.77
N ASN A 2 -9.01 3.05 14.86
CA ASN A 2 -8.54 1.67 14.81
C ASN A 2 -7.37 1.66 13.83
N SER A 3 -6.14 1.70 14.35
CA SER A 3 -4.99 1.32 13.54
C SER A 3 -5.14 -0.17 13.26
N HIS A 4 -5.24 -0.53 11.99
CA HIS A 4 -5.26 -1.93 11.61
C HIS A 4 -3.83 -2.45 11.49
N ASP A 5 -3.55 -3.60 12.10
CA ASP A 5 -2.26 -4.25 12.00
C ASP A 5 -2.15 -4.97 10.65
N VAL A 6 -1.14 -4.62 9.86
CA VAL A 6 -0.80 -5.29 8.60
C VAL A 6 0.56 -5.95 8.79
N THR A 7 0.68 -7.20 8.36
CA THR A 7 1.93 -7.97 8.48
C THR A 7 2.40 -8.47 7.11
N VAL A 8 3.71 -8.65 6.98
CA VAL A 8 4.39 -9.31 5.87
C VAL A 8 5.16 -10.48 6.45
N ASN A 9 4.81 -11.70 6.05
CA ASN A 9 5.43 -12.94 6.55
C ASN A 9 5.46 -13.02 8.10
N GLY A 10 4.40 -12.56 8.75
CA GLY A 10 4.26 -12.55 10.21
C GLY A 10 4.97 -11.40 10.94
N SER A 11 5.70 -10.53 10.24
CA SER A 11 6.30 -9.32 10.81
C SER A 11 5.44 -8.09 10.50
N PRO A 12 5.31 -7.09 11.40
CA PRO A 12 4.58 -5.86 11.10
C PRO A 12 5.13 -5.15 9.86
N LEU A 13 4.24 -4.69 8.98
CA LEU A 13 4.59 -3.87 7.82
C LEU A 13 5.03 -2.49 8.31
N HIS A 14 6.23 -2.05 7.88
CA HIS A 14 6.72 -0.71 8.20
C HIS A 14 5.84 0.37 7.56
N PRO A 15 5.28 1.33 8.33
CA PRO A 15 4.35 2.33 7.79
C PRO A 15 4.94 3.29 6.75
N CYS A 16 6.27 3.45 6.72
CA CYS A 16 6.95 4.42 5.85
C CYS A 16 6.46 5.86 6.04
N THR A 17 6.05 6.23 7.25
CA THR A 17 5.63 7.61 7.60
C THR A 17 6.79 8.60 7.56
N ASP A 18 8.02 8.11 7.67
CA ASP A 18 9.29 8.83 7.46
C ASP A 18 9.56 9.13 5.97
N VAL A 19 8.95 8.36 5.06
CA VAL A 19 9.01 8.61 3.61
C VAL A 19 7.96 9.64 3.21
N ILE A 20 6.68 9.33 3.43
CA ILE A 20 5.56 10.29 3.34
C ILE A 20 4.55 9.94 4.43
N ASN A 21 4.16 10.94 5.20
CA ASN A 21 3.10 10.81 6.19
C ASN A 21 1.75 11.22 5.59
N HIS A 22 1.01 10.24 5.06
CA HIS A 22 -0.38 10.42 4.64
C HIS A 22 -1.34 10.29 5.83
N SER A 23 -1.06 9.37 6.74
CA SER A 23 -1.92 9.08 7.90
C SER A 23 -1.05 8.78 9.13
N PRO A 24 -0.96 9.70 10.11
CA PRO A 24 -0.31 9.40 11.38
C PRO A 24 -1.13 8.41 12.23
N THR A 25 -2.31 8.04 11.75
CA THR A 25 -3.31 7.23 12.46
C THR A 25 -3.25 5.75 12.10
N GLY A 26 -2.35 5.38 11.17
CA GLY A 26 -2.11 4.01 10.73
C GLY A 26 -2.73 3.66 9.39
N PHE A 27 -2.75 2.36 9.10
CA PHE A 27 -3.27 1.76 7.87
C PHE A 27 -4.79 1.64 7.87
N ALA A 28 -5.36 1.69 6.67
CA ALA A 28 -6.73 1.30 6.38
C ALA A 28 -6.86 0.89 4.91
N TRP A 29 -7.99 0.29 4.52
CA TRP A 29 -8.24 -0.21 3.16
C TRP A 29 -9.76 -0.33 2.89
N GLY A 30 -10.15 -0.66 1.65
CA GLY A 30 -11.55 -0.89 1.28
C GLY A 30 -12.40 0.38 1.15
N TYR A 31 -11.73 1.53 1.05
CA TYR A 31 -12.29 2.84 0.67
C TYR A 31 -11.18 3.76 0.18
N ALA A 32 -11.54 4.94 -0.37
CA ALA A 32 -10.57 5.96 -0.74
C ALA A 32 -10.25 6.89 0.46
N GLY A 33 -8.97 7.11 0.75
CA GLY A 33 -8.57 8.05 1.81
C GLY A 33 -7.10 7.99 2.18
N SER A 34 -6.75 8.68 3.26
CA SER A 34 -5.36 8.81 3.74
C SER A 34 -4.78 7.52 4.32
N GLY A 35 -5.55 6.74 5.06
CA GLY A 35 -5.12 5.42 5.57
C GLY A 35 -4.80 4.42 4.44
N PRO A 36 -5.69 4.27 3.43
CA PRO A 36 -5.40 3.53 2.19
C PRO A 36 -4.17 4.05 1.46
N ALA A 37 -3.95 5.36 1.41
CA ALA A 37 -2.74 5.93 0.82
C ALA A 37 -1.48 5.54 1.60
N GLN A 38 -1.52 5.54 2.93
CA GLN A 38 -0.41 5.08 3.76
C GLN A 38 -0.11 3.60 3.55
N LEU A 39 -1.14 2.76 3.46
CA LEU A 39 -0.97 1.32 3.21
C LEU A 39 -0.39 1.06 1.82
N ALA A 40 -0.88 1.74 0.78
CA ALA A 40 -0.36 1.61 -0.58
C ALA A 40 1.12 2.00 -0.68
N LEU A 41 1.51 3.10 -0.02
CA LEU A 41 2.91 3.52 0.08
C LEU A 41 3.75 2.45 0.77
N ALA A 42 3.32 1.96 1.93
CA ALA A 42 4.05 0.95 2.71
C ALA A 42 4.25 -0.35 1.93
N ILE A 43 3.22 -0.84 1.22
CA ILE A 43 3.32 -2.03 0.37
C ILE A 43 4.36 -1.82 -0.74
N MET A 44 4.30 -0.69 -1.45
CA MET A 44 5.25 -0.37 -2.52
C MET A 44 6.68 -0.21 -2.01
N CYS A 45 6.85 0.42 -0.84
CA CYS A 45 8.16 0.57 -0.21
C CYS A 45 8.73 -0.77 0.27
N ASN A 46 7.89 -1.66 0.79
CA ASN A 46 8.31 -3.00 1.19
C ASN A 46 8.76 -3.82 -0.03
N GLU A 47 8.01 -3.75 -1.14
CA GLU A 47 8.30 -4.57 -2.33
C GLU A 47 9.47 -4.01 -3.16
N PHE A 48 9.58 -2.68 -3.28
CA PHE A 48 10.49 -2.04 -4.25
C PHE A 48 11.43 -0.98 -3.66
N GLY A 49 11.42 -0.81 -2.34
CA GLY A 49 12.25 0.16 -1.62
C GLY A 49 11.63 1.56 -1.49
N THR A 50 12.26 2.40 -0.67
CA THR A 50 11.74 3.72 -0.24
C THR A 50 12.03 4.87 -1.22
N ASP A 51 12.68 4.59 -2.34
CA ASP A 51 12.98 5.61 -3.36
C ASP A 51 11.72 6.02 -4.11
N LEU A 52 11.12 7.11 -3.64
CA LEU A 52 9.91 7.67 -4.21
C LEU A 52 10.07 8.09 -5.67
N GLN A 53 11.27 8.34 -6.21
CA GLN A 53 11.38 8.66 -7.65
C GLN A 53 11.02 7.45 -8.52
N LYS A 54 11.19 6.24 -7.99
CA LYS A 54 10.82 5.00 -8.67
C LYS A 54 9.32 4.69 -8.54
N HIS A 55 8.65 5.25 -7.52
CA HIS A 55 7.30 4.83 -7.12
C HIS A 55 6.22 5.92 -6.97
N PRO A 56 6.39 7.21 -7.32
CA PRO A 56 5.53 8.27 -6.79
C PRO A 56 4.12 8.25 -7.41
N ALA A 57 4.03 7.99 -8.72
CA ALA A 57 2.76 7.72 -9.40
C ALA A 57 2.25 6.28 -9.12
N PRO A 58 3.08 5.23 -9.19
CA PRO A 58 2.65 3.85 -8.94
C PRO A 58 1.87 3.63 -7.65
N TYR A 59 2.30 4.16 -6.49
CA TYR A 59 1.62 3.82 -5.23
C TYR A 59 0.24 4.51 -5.09
N GLN A 60 0.04 5.69 -5.68
CA GLN A 60 -1.26 6.36 -5.66
C GLN A 60 -2.27 5.66 -6.59
N GLU A 61 -1.80 5.14 -7.71
CA GLU A 61 -2.62 4.35 -8.63
C GLU A 61 -2.91 2.97 -8.05
N PHE A 62 -1.92 2.34 -7.43
CA PHE A 62 -2.11 1.09 -6.70
C PHE A 62 -3.13 1.24 -5.57
N LYS A 63 -3.10 2.37 -4.86
CA LYS A 63 -4.11 2.69 -3.86
C LYS A 63 -5.51 2.68 -4.47
N ARG A 64 -5.70 3.36 -5.61
CA ARG A 64 -7.00 3.48 -6.27
C ARG A 64 -7.48 2.13 -6.77
N ASP A 65 -6.60 1.41 -7.47
CA ASP A 65 -6.95 0.21 -8.23
C ASP A 65 -7.06 -1.04 -7.36
N VAL A 66 -6.27 -1.10 -6.27
CA VAL A 66 -6.18 -2.29 -5.42
C VAL A 66 -6.61 -1.98 -3.98
N VAL A 67 -5.92 -1.09 -3.29
CA VAL A 67 -6.08 -0.91 -1.83
C VAL A 67 -7.48 -0.41 -1.45
N SER A 68 -8.06 0.47 -2.28
CA SER A 68 -9.39 1.04 -2.05
C SER A 68 -10.53 0.03 -2.27
N SER A 69 -10.26 -1.09 -2.95
CA SER A 69 -11.23 -2.14 -3.25
C SER A 69 -11.02 -3.44 -2.47
N LEU A 70 -10.02 -3.49 -1.58
CA LEU A 70 -9.81 -4.65 -0.71
C LEU A 70 -11.02 -4.90 0.20
N GLU A 71 -11.27 -6.17 0.53
CA GLU A 71 -12.31 -6.55 1.47
C GLU A 71 -12.07 -5.91 2.85
N ARG A 72 -13.14 -5.36 3.45
CA ARG A 72 -13.02 -4.52 4.65
C ARG A 72 -12.65 -5.30 5.91
N GLU A 73 -12.95 -6.59 5.97
CA GLU A 73 -12.70 -7.41 7.15
C GLU A 73 -11.23 -7.86 7.20
N SER A 74 -10.72 -8.37 6.09
CA SER A 74 -9.33 -8.80 5.96
C SER A 74 -8.95 -8.86 4.49
N PHE A 75 -7.66 -8.85 4.20
CA PHE A 75 -7.15 -9.09 2.85
C PHE A 75 -5.85 -9.88 2.92
N GLN A 76 -5.48 -10.50 1.80
CA GLN A 76 -4.15 -11.02 1.58
C GLN A 76 -3.69 -10.56 0.20
N LEU A 77 -2.42 -10.14 0.12
CA LEU A 77 -1.76 -9.81 -1.13
C LEU A 77 -0.40 -10.50 -1.13
N THR A 78 -0.05 -11.09 -2.27
CA THR A 78 1.28 -11.65 -2.50
C THR A 78 2.17 -10.64 -3.21
N SER A 79 3.49 -10.80 -3.12
CA SER A 79 4.44 -10.03 -3.95
C SER A 79 4.12 -10.18 -5.44
N GLN A 80 3.64 -11.35 -5.88
CA GLN A 80 3.26 -11.58 -7.28
C GLN A 80 2.06 -10.73 -7.69
N ASP A 81 1.08 -10.50 -6.81
CA ASP A 81 -0.06 -9.61 -7.10
C ASP A 81 0.40 -8.16 -7.30
N VAL A 82 1.32 -7.69 -6.46
CA VAL A 82 1.88 -6.34 -6.54
C VAL A 82 2.72 -6.17 -7.83
N ILE A 83 3.56 -7.16 -8.15
CA ILE A 83 4.38 -7.18 -9.38
C ILE A 83 3.50 -7.24 -10.63
N ASN A 84 2.46 -8.10 -10.62
CA ASN A 84 1.53 -8.23 -11.75
C ASN A 84 0.76 -6.94 -11.98
N TRP A 85 0.25 -6.32 -10.91
CA TRP A 85 -0.41 -5.02 -11.02
C TRP A 85 0.52 -3.97 -11.63
N LEU A 86 1.78 -3.89 -11.17
CA LEU A 86 2.74 -2.92 -11.69
C LEU A 86 3.07 -3.16 -13.17
N ALA A 87 3.22 -4.42 -13.58
CA ALA A 87 3.45 -4.78 -14.98
C ALA A 87 2.27 -4.40 -15.88
N GLN A 88 1.04 -4.63 -15.42
CA GLN A 88 -0.18 -4.22 -16.12
C GLN A 88 -0.28 -2.70 -16.22
N TYR A 89 -0.08 -1.98 -15.10
CA TYR A 89 -0.13 -0.52 -15.07
C TYR A 89 0.87 0.12 -16.04
N ARG A 90 2.08 -0.43 -16.18
CA ARG A 90 3.12 0.06 -17.12
C ARG A 90 2.89 -0.29 -18.58
N SER A 91 1.93 -1.16 -18.88
CA SER A 91 1.59 -1.55 -20.25
C SER A 91 0.50 -0.65 -20.87
N ILE A 92 0.02 0.33 -20.10
CA ILE A 92 -0.97 1.34 -20.47
C ILE A 92 -0.23 2.64 -20.80
#